data_AF-A0A2V6WV35-F1
#
_entry.id   AF-A0A2V6WV35-F1
#
_cell.length_a   1.000
_cell.length_b   1.000
_cell.length_c   1.000
_cell.angle_alpha   90.00
_cell.angle_beta   90.00
_cell.angle_gamma   90.00
#
_symmetry.space_group_name_H-M   'P 1'
#
loop_
_entity.id
_entity.type
_entity.pdbx_description
1 polymer ?
#
loop_
_entity_poly.entity_id
_entity_poly.type
_entity_poly.pdbx_seq_one_letter_code
_entity_poly.pdbx_strand_id
1 'polypeptide(L)'
;TDALTAPRVPPGRYQIRLTAGGRTLMQPFTVVRDPRVPATDDDLREQYTWARRAHDLLNRVHDAVVMLRDLRAQAEAWAARLDASSIKDPAGALAWTLSAIEDELIQVRSEDPRMFPAKLNTRLATVVTLIEYSDAPPTQALRELHENLALRTEMELAKLDRCVATDVPAFNALCRDAGVAAIVPKPPRRV
;
A
#
# COMPACT_ATOMS: atom_id res chain seq x y z
N THR A 1 -7.39 -3.30 -14.86
CA THR A 1 -8.47 -3.02 -13.90
C THR A 1 -8.21 -1.65 -13.31
N ASP A 2 -9.20 -0.77 -13.33
CA ASP A 2 -9.13 0.66 -12.97
C ASP A 2 -8.65 0.98 -11.54
N ALA A 3 -8.36 -0.02 -10.70
CA ALA A 3 -7.78 0.20 -9.37
C ALA A 3 -6.37 0.83 -9.39
N LEU A 4 -5.74 0.94 -10.56
CA LEU A 4 -4.45 1.63 -10.76
C LEU A 4 -4.60 3.11 -11.14
N THR A 5 -5.81 3.57 -11.48
CA THR A 5 -6.09 4.97 -11.82
C THR A 5 -6.47 5.74 -10.56
N ALA A 6 -5.94 6.95 -10.38
CA ALA A 6 -6.28 7.79 -9.24
C ALA A 6 -7.76 8.21 -9.27
N PRO A 7 -8.37 8.50 -8.11
CA PRO A 7 -9.78 8.88 -8.05
C PRO A 7 -10.13 10.07 -8.92
N ARG A 8 -11.33 10.00 -9.50
CA ARG A 8 -11.93 11.12 -10.25
C ARG A 8 -12.15 12.29 -9.29
N VAL A 9 -11.61 13.46 -9.65
CA VAL A 9 -11.72 14.67 -8.81
C VAL A 9 -13.13 15.28 -8.89
N PRO A 10 -13.68 15.83 -7.79
CA PRO A 10 -15.00 16.46 -7.80
C PRO A 10 -14.98 17.80 -8.55
N PRO A 11 -16.17 18.37 -8.87
CA PRO A 11 -16.26 19.73 -9.39
C PRO A 11 -15.57 20.76 -8.48
N GLY A 12 -14.81 21.68 -9.06
CA GLY A 12 -13.98 22.62 -8.30
C GLY A 12 -12.99 23.42 -9.14
N ARG A 13 -12.23 24.30 -8.49
CA ARG A 13 -11.15 25.06 -9.11
C ARG A 13 -9.81 24.33 -8.94
N TYR A 14 -9.10 24.15 -10.03
CA TYR A 14 -7.84 23.44 -10.09
C TYR A 14 -6.79 24.26 -10.84
N GLN A 15 -5.54 23.87 -10.70
CA GLN A 15 -4.42 24.48 -11.40
C GLN A 15 -3.53 23.39 -11.98
N ILE A 16 -3.26 23.49 -13.28
CA ILE A 16 -2.27 22.62 -13.93
C ILE A 16 -0.91 23.31 -13.88
N ARG A 17 0.14 22.53 -13.67
CA ARG A 17 1.54 22.97 -13.66
C ARG A 17 2.32 22.15 -14.69
N LEU A 18 2.98 22.83 -15.62
CA LEU A 18 3.86 22.22 -16.62
C LEU A 18 5.29 22.72 -16.39
N THR A 19 6.21 21.79 -16.14
CA THR A 19 7.64 22.10 -16.03
C THR A 19 8.38 21.51 -17.23
N ALA A 20 9.04 22.35 -18.02
CA ALA A 20 9.80 21.93 -19.20
C ALA A 20 11.03 22.83 -19.41
N GLY A 21 12.20 22.23 -19.61
CA GLY A 21 13.45 22.98 -19.85
C GLY A 21 13.78 24.00 -18.76
N GLY A 22 13.51 23.69 -17.49
CA GLY A 22 13.74 24.60 -16.36
C GLY A 22 12.73 25.74 -16.21
N ARG A 23 11.68 25.81 -17.05
CA ARG A 23 10.58 26.77 -16.91
C ARG A 23 9.34 26.09 -16.35
N THR A 24 8.63 26.78 -15.47
CA THR A 24 7.36 26.32 -14.90
C THR A 24 6.24 27.25 -15.35
N LEU A 25 5.24 26.69 -16.04
CA LEU A 25 4.01 27.37 -16.43
C LEU A 25 2.87 26.87 -15.56
N MET A 26 1.94 27.75 -15.18
CA MET A 26 0.76 27.36 -14.42
C MET A 26 -0.50 28.01 -14.99
N GLN A 27 -1.57 27.24 -15.12
CA GLN A 27 -2.85 27.69 -15.68
C GLN A 27 -4.00 27.23 -14.76
N PRO A 28 -4.87 28.14 -14.28
CA PRO A 28 -6.07 27.75 -13.55
C PRO A 28 -7.16 27.24 -14.49
N PHE A 29 -7.99 26.31 -14.02
CA PHE A 29 -9.18 25.83 -14.72
C PHE A 29 -10.26 25.40 -13.71
N THR A 30 -11.50 25.27 -14.17
CA THR A 30 -12.62 24.82 -13.36
C THR A 30 -13.15 23.51 -13.91
N VAL A 31 -13.24 22.50 -13.05
CA VAL A 31 -13.98 21.26 -13.34
C VAL A 31 -15.43 21.51 -12.96
N VAL A 32 -16.34 21.30 -13.91
CA VAL A 32 -17.78 21.46 -13.72
C VAL A 32 -18.46 20.08 -13.66
N ARG A 33 -19.58 20.00 -12.93
CA ARG A 33 -20.40 18.79 -12.86
C ARG A 33 -21.01 18.47 -14.23
N ASP A 34 -21.08 17.19 -14.57
CA ASP A 34 -21.81 16.74 -15.77
C ASP A 34 -23.33 16.98 -15.57
N PRO A 35 -23.99 17.78 -16.44
CA PRO A 35 -25.42 18.09 -16.30
C PRO A 35 -26.35 16.87 -16.43
N ARG A 36 -25.85 15.73 -16.94
CA ARG A 36 -26.62 14.48 -17.07
C ARG A 36 -26.63 13.66 -15.78
N VAL A 37 -25.75 13.98 -14.84
CA VAL A 37 -25.62 13.27 -13.56
C VAL A 37 -26.53 13.93 -12.52
N PRO A 38 -27.44 13.18 -11.88
CA PRO A 38 -28.38 13.73 -10.91
C PRO A 38 -27.73 14.07 -9.56
N ALA A 39 -26.55 13.51 -9.26
CA ALA A 39 -25.84 13.74 -8.00
C ALA A 39 -25.44 15.20 -7.82
N THR A 40 -25.43 15.65 -6.57
CA THR A 40 -24.99 17.00 -6.21
C THR A 40 -23.47 17.09 -6.15
N ASP A 41 -22.93 18.30 -6.11
CA ASP A 41 -21.48 18.47 -5.92
C ASP A 41 -21.01 17.89 -4.57
N ASP A 42 -21.86 17.93 -3.52
CA ASP A 42 -21.55 17.34 -2.21
C ASP A 42 -21.48 15.82 -2.28
N ASP A 43 -22.39 15.19 -3.02
CA ASP A 43 -22.37 13.74 -3.25
C ASP A 43 -21.06 13.28 -3.91
N LEU A 44 -20.62 14.01 -4.94
CA LEU A 44 -19.38 13.73 -5.66
C LEU A 44 -18.14 13.96 -4.78
N ARG A 45 -18.16 14.99 -3.91
CA ARG A 45 -17.09 15.21 -2.92
C ARG A 45 -17.03 14.09 -1.89
N GLU A 46 -18.19 13.60 -1.44
CA GLU A 46 -18.24 12.49 -0.50
C GLU A 46 -17.71 11.19 -1.15
N GLN A 47 -18.16 10.87 -2.36
CA GLN A 47 -17.62 9.76 -3.15
C GLN A 47 -16.10 9.85 -3.27
N TYR A 48 -15.58 11.01 -3.70
CA TYR A 48 -14.13 11.24 -3.82
C TYR A 48 -13.41 11.02 -2.49
N THR A 49 -13.98 11.47 -1.37
CA THR A 49 -13.36 11.32 -0.05
C THR A 49 -13.18 9.84 0.31
N TRP A 50 -14.19 9.02 0.04
CA TRP A 50 -14.12 7.56 0.26
C TRP A 50 -13.15 6.87 -0.70
N ALA A 51 -13.21 7.22 -1.99
CA ALA A 51 -12.28 6.68 -2.99
C ALA A 51 -10.83 7.01 -2.64
N ARG A 52 -10.55 8.26 -2.24
CA ARG A 52 -9.22 8.69 -1.81
C ARG A 52 -8.72 7.92 -0.59
N ARG A 53 -9.57 7.69 0.42
CA ARG A 53 -9.19 6.88 1.61
C ARG A 53 -8.81 5.45 1.22
N ALA A 54 -9.60 4.81 0.37
CA ALA A 54 -9.34 3.45 -0.10
C ALA A 54 -8.05 3.38 -0.93
N HIS A 55 -7.81 4.36 -1.80
CA HIS A 55 -6.57 4.49 -2.58
C HIS A 55 -5.34 4.73 -1.71
N ASP A 56 -5.41 5.66 -0.75
CA ASP A 56 -4.31 5.95 0.17
C ASP A 56 -3.90 4.69 0.93
N LEU A 57 -4.88 3.90 1.39
CA LEU A 57 -4.63 2.65 2.08
C LEU A 57 -4.02 1.59 1.15
N LEU A 58 -4.52 1.45 -0.09
CA LEU A 58 -3.97 0.53 -1.08
C LEU A 58 -2.52 0.88 -1.45
N ASN A 59 -2.19 2.17 -1.56
CA ASN A 59 -0.82 2.64 -1.76
C ASN A 59 0.08 2.26 -0.59
N ARG A 60 -0.37 2.46 0.65
CA ARG A 60 0.38 2.05 1.85
C ARG A 60 0.63 0.54 1.87
N VAL A 61 -0.34 -0.28 1.46
CA VAL A 61 -0.14 -1.73 1.31
C VAL A 61 0.94 -2.03 0.28
N HIS A 62 0.93 -1.33 -0.87
CA HIS A 62 1.96 -1.53 -1.89
C HIS A 62 3.36 -1.16 -1.39
N ASP A 63 3.50 0.00 -0.76
CA ASP A 63 4.77 0.45 -0.17
C ASP A 63 5.28 -0.52 0.90
N ALA A 64 4.38 -1.01 1.76
CA ALA A 64 4.69 -2.02 2.77
C ALA A 64 5.19 -3.33 2.14
N VAL A 65 4.53 -3.82 1.08
CA VAL A 65 4.96 -5.03 0.34
C VAL A 65 6.33 -4.84 -0.31
N VAL A 66 6.62 -3.66 -0.84
CA VAL A 66 7.94 -3.35 -1.40
C VAL A 66 9.01 -3.38 -0.31
N MET A 67 8.76 -2.73 0.83
CA MET A 67 9.68 -2.67 1.96
C MET A 67 9.94 -4.05 2.56
N LEU A 68 8.89 -4.82 2.83
CA LEU A 68 9.04 -6.14 3.47
C LEU A 68 9.81 -7.11 2.57
N ARG A 69 9.60 -7.06 1.24
CA ARG A 69 10.30 -7.94 0.30
C ARG A 69 11.78 -7.64 0.25
N ASP A 70 12.12 -6.35 0.32
CA ASP A 70 13.49 -5.87 0.35
C ASP A 70 14.21 -6.33 1.64
N LEU A 71 13.59 -6.14 2.81
CA LEU A 71 14.13 -6.60 4.10
C LEU A 71 14.30 -8.13 4.13
N ARG A 72 13.29 -8.87 3.66
CA ARG A 72 13.33 -10.33 3.61
C ARG A 72 14.47 -10.82 2.73
N ALA A 73 14.63 -10.25 1.53
CA ALA A 73 15.72 -10.61 0.62
C ALA A 73 17.10 -10.33 1.22
N GLN A 74 17.27 -9.20 1.93
CA GLN A 74 18.52 -8.89 2.63
C GLN A 74 18.82 -9.88 3.76
N ALA A 75 17.81 -10.26 4.56
CA ALA A 75 17.97 -11.25 5.63
C ALA A 75 18.35 -12.64 5.07
N GLU A 76 17.63 -13.11 4.04
CA GLU A 76 17.92 -14.38 3.36
C GLU A 76 19.32 -14.39 2.73
N ALA A 77 19.76 -13.27 2.16
CA ALA A 77 21.11 -13.15 1.60
C ALA A 77 22.20 -13.32 2.67
N TRP A 78 21.99 -12.82 3.89
CA TRP A 78 22.93 -13.05 4.99
C TRP A 78 22.90 -14.49 5.49
N ALA A 79 21.71 -15.10 5.60
CA ALA A 79 21.55 -16.50 5.98
C ALA A 79 22.22 -17.47 5.00
N ALA A 80 22.30 -17.11 3.71
CA ALA A 80 22.95 -17.92 2.68
C ALA A 80 24.48 -17.74 2.63
N ARG A 81 25.01 -16.59 3.09
CA ARG A 81 26.45 -16.27 3.01
C ARG A 81 27.24 -16.68 4.25
N LEU A 82 26.56 -16.89 5.38
CA LEU A 82 27.18 -17.20 6.65
C LEU A 82 26.68 -18.56 7.15
N ASP A 83 27.61 -19.47 7.45
CA ASP A 83 27.30 -20.78 8.06
C ASP A 83 27.15 -20.72 9.60
N ALA A 84 27.20 -19.51 10.17
CA ALA A 84 26.99 -19.32 11.60
C ALA A 84 25.50 -19.34 11.94
N SER A 85 25.08 -20.30 12.78
CA SER A 85 23.70 -20.39 13.29
C SER A 85 23.23 -19.12 13.99
N SER A 86 24.16 -18.37 14.60
CA SER A 86 23.92 -17.07 15.23
C SER A 86 23.35 -16.00 14.31
N ILE A 87 23.50 -16.13 12.98
CA ILE A 87 22.87 -15.24 11.99
C ILE A 87 21.77 -15.97 11.21
N LYS A 88 22.00 -17.24 10.86
CA LYS A 88 21.07 -18.00 10.02
C LYS A 88 19.70 -18.18 10.67
N ASP A 89 19.64 -18.53 11.95
CA ASP A 89 18.36 -18.77 12.63
C ASP A 89 17.58 -17.45 12.83
N PRO A 90 18.19 -16.34 13.32
CA PRO A 90 17.52 -15.05 13.40
C PRO A 90 17.08 -14.49 12.04
N ALA A 91 17.87 -14.67 10.99
CA ALA A 91 17.50 -14.27 9.64
C ALA A 91 16.29 -15.07 9.12
N GLY A 92 16.27 -16.39 9.36
CA GLY A 92 15.14 -17.25 9.03
C GLY A 92 13.87 -16.85 9.79
N ALA A 93 13.98 -16.55 11.08
CA ALA A 93 12.87 -16.07 11.89
C ALA A 93 12.31 -14.73 11.39
N LEU A 94 13.19 -13.78 11.05
CA LEU A 94 12.80 -12.48 10.48
C LEU A 94 12.11 -12.67 9.12
N ALA A 95 12.68 -13.47 8.22
CA ALA A 95 12.09 -13.77 6.93
C ALA A 95 10.72 -14.43 7.05
N TRP A 96 10.55 -15.33 8.02
CA TRP A 96 9.25 -15.97 8.31
C TRP A 96 8.21 -14.96 8.78
N THR A 97 8.54 -14.09 9.74
CA THR A 97 7.65 -13.03 10.22
C THR A 97 7.22 -12.09 9.10
N LEU A 98 8.17 -11.64 8.27
CA LEU A 98 7.87 -10.79 7.12
C LEU A 98 6.98 -11.50 6.08
N SER A 99 7.21 -12.79 5.84
CA SER A 99 6.39 -13.59 4.91
C SER A 99 4.96 -13.78 5.40
N ALA A 100 4.76 -13.95 6.72
CA ALA A 100 3.43 -14.07 7.30
C ALA A 100 2.61 -12.78 7.14
N ILE A 101 3.25 -11.62 7.28
CA ILE A 101 2.60 -10.31 7.02
C ILE A 101 2.32 -10.15 5.52
N GLU A 102 3.27 -10.51 4.65
CA GLU A 102 3.09 -10.46 3.20
C GLU A 102 1.87 -11.28 2.75
N ASP A 103 1.73 -12.50 3.26
CA ASP A 103 0.65 -13.40 2.86
C ASP A 103 -0.72 -12.84 3.20
N GLU A 104 -0.88 -12.08 4.30
CA GLU A 104 -2.15 -11.41 4.61
C GLU A 104 -2.42 -10.18 3.74
N LEU A 105 -1.38 -9.41 3.43
CA LEU A 105 -1.48 -8.20 2.61
C LEU A 105 -1.74 -8.50 1.13
N ILE A 106 -1.03 -9.47 0.56
CA ILE A 106 -1.05 -9.78 -0.87
C ILE A 106 -0.97 -11.27 -1.15
N GLN A 107 -1.71 -11.72 -2.16
CA GLN A 107 -1.58 -13.10 -2.63
C GLN A 107 -0.25 -13.26 -3.39
N VAL A 108 0.71 -13.96 -2.78
CA VAL A 108 2.05 -14.19 -3.36
C VAL A 108 2.03 -15.29 -4.43
N ARG A 109 1.06 -16.21 -4.37
CA ARG A 109 0.97 -17.36 -5.29
C ARG A 109 0.31 -16.94 -6.61
N SER A 110 1.03 -17.15 -7.72
CA SER A 110 0.65 -16.63 -9.05
C SER A 110 0.17 -17.68 -10.06
N GLU A 111 0.21 -18.98 -9.73
CA GLU A 111 -0.03 -20.05 -10.71
C GLU A 111 -1.50 -20.15 -11.17
N ASP A 112 -2.48 -19.91 -10.27
CA ASP A 112 -3.86 -19.53 -10.63
C ASP A 112 -4.46 -18.68 -9.48
N PRO A 113 -4.68 -17.37 -9.67
CA PRO A 113 -5.23 -16.48 -8.65
C PRO A 113 -6.62 -16.88 -8.13
N ARG A 114 -7.37 -17.72 -8.86
CA ARG A 114 -8.69 -18.21 -8.43
C ARG A 114 -8.60 -19.38 -7.46
N MET A 115 -7.45 -20.06 -7.40
CA MET A 115 -7.23 -21.22 -6.53
C MET A 115 -6.94 -20.82 -5.08
N PHE A 116 -6.68 -19.53 -4.82
CA PHE A 116 -6.35 -19.03 -3.49
C PHE A 116 -7.26 -17.87 -3.09
N PRO A 117 -7.63 -17.75 -1.80
CA PRO A 117 -8.46 -16.65 -1.34
C PRO A 117 -7.84 -15.28 -1.65
N ALA A 118 -8.69 -14.33 -2.06
CA ALA A 118 -8.29 -12.93 -2.21
C ALA A 118 -7.83 -12.37 -0.86
N LYS A 119 -6.65 -11.75 -0.86
CA LYS A 119 -6.03 -11.06 0.28
C LYS A 119 -6.42 -9.58 0.31
N LEU A 120 -5.93 -8.85 1.32
CA LEU A 120 -6.43 -7.50 1.64
C LEU A 120 -6.28 -6.53 0.47
N ASN A 121 -5.17 -6.58 -0.27
CA ASN A 121 -4.93 -5.74 -1.45
C ASN A 121 -6.05 -5.87 -2.51
N THR A 122 -6.42 -7.10 -2.90
CA THR A 122 -7.42 -7.35 -3.93
C THR A 122 -8.81 -6.94 -3.44
N ARG A 123 -9.13 -7.19 -2.16
CA ARG A 123 -10.41 -6.78 -1.58
C ARG A 123 -10.55 -5.26 -1.53
N LEU A 124 -9.49 -4.54 -1.13
CA LEU A 124 -9.46 -3.08 -1.15
C LEU A 124 -9.57 -2.52 -2.58
N ALA A 125 -8.89 -3.12 -3.55
CA ALA A 125 -9.00 -2.73 -4.96
C ALA A 125 -10.44 -2.91 -5.50
N THR A 126 -11.14 -3.96 -5.06
CA THR A 126 -12.57 -4.13 -5.39
C THR A 126 -13.42 -3.02 -4.76
N VAL A 127 -13.16 -2.66 -3.49
CA VAL A 127 -13.89 -1.56 -2.82
C VAL A 127 -13.68 -0.23 -3.55
N VAL A 128 -12.45 0.10 -3.94
CA VAL A 128 -12.15 1.26 -4.80
C VAL A 128 -13.05 1.25 -6.05
N THR A 129 -13.04 0.14 -6.78
CA THR A 129 -13.80 0.01 -8.02
C THR A 129 -15.31 0.19 -7.78
N LEU A 130 -15.85 -0.34 -6.68
CA LEU A 130 -17.27 -0.21 -6.32
C LEU A 130 -17.64 1.21 -5.88
N ILE A 131 -16.76 1.92 -5.16
CA ILE A 131 -16.99 3.32 -4.78
C ILE A 131 -17.07 4.19 -6.04
N GLU A 132 -16.23 3.91 -7.03
CA GLU A 132 -16.11 4.73 -8.24
C GLU A 132 -17.10 4.36 -9.34
N TYR A 133 -17.79 3.22 -9.22
CA TYR A 133 -18.69 2.68 -10.23
C TYR A 133 -19.90 3.57 -10.57
N SER A 134 -20.43 4.29 -9.58
CA SER A 134 -21.59 5.18 -9.76
C SER A 134 -21.26 6.59 -9.33
N ASP A 135 -21.78 7.61 -10.01
CA ASP A 135 -21.64 9.01 -9.58
C ASP A 135 -22.62 9.32 -8.43
N ALA A 136 -22.35 8.75 -7.25
CA ALA A 136 -23.17 8.85 -6.04
C ALA A 136 -22.32 8.50 -4.80
N PRO A 137 -22.77 8.87 -3.58
CA PRO A 137 -22.08 8.47 -2.36
C PRO A 137 -22.12 6.95 -2.17
N PRO A 138 -21.10 6.34 -1.53
CA PRO A 138 -21.11 4.91 -1.28
C PRO A 138 -22.25 4.52 -0.34
N THR A 139 -22.86 3.37 -0.60
CA THR A 139 -23.91 2.80 0.26
C THR A 139 -23.36 2.47 1.65
N GLN A 140 -24.24 2.37 2.65
CA GLN A 140 -23.85 2.05 4.03
C GLN A 140 -23.08 0.72 4.11
N ALA A 141 -23.53 -0.31 3.41
CA ALA A 141 -22.85 -1.61 3.36
C ALA A 141 -21.43 -1.52 2.78
N LEU A 142 -21.22 -0.66 1.77
CA LEU A 142 -19.89 -0.46 1.18
C LEU A 142 -18.96 0.30 2.12
N ARG A 143 -19.48 1.28 2.88
CA ARG A 143 -18.72 1.98 3.93
C ARG A 143 -18.28 1.04 5.04
N GLU A 144 -19.18 0.19 5.53
CA GLU A 144 -18.88 -0.82 6.56
C GLU A 144 -17.84 -1.83 6.08
N LEU A 145 -17.95 -2.29 4.83
CA LEU A 145 -16.95 -3.16 4.21
C LEU A 145 -15.58 -2.48 4.13
N HIS A 146 -15.53 -1.21 3.70
CA HIS A 146 -14.29 -0.43 3.68
C HIS A 146 -13.66 -0.36 5.08
N GLU A 147 -14.43 0.06 6.09
CA GLU A 147 -13.93 0.21 7.47
C GLU A 147 -13.40 -1.12 8.03
N ASN A 148 -14.10 -2.24 7.78
CA ASN A 148 -13.62 -3.56 8.20
C ASN A 148 -12.29 -3.94 7.56
N LEU A 149 -12.16 -3.73 6.24
CA LEU A 149 -10.92 -4.01 5.52
C LEU A 149 -9.80 -3.06 5.93
N ALA A 150 -10.12 -1.80 6.20
CA ALA A 150 -9.19 -0.80 6.68
C ALA A 150 -8.59 -1.23 8.02
N LEU A 151 -9.43 -1.59 9.00
CA LEU A 151 -8.97 -2.06 10.30
C LEU A 151 -8.01 -3.25 10.19
N ARG A 152 -8.38 -4.27 9.40
CA ARG A 152 -7.53 -5.46 9.18
C ARG A 152 -6.21 -5.11 8.53
N THR A 153 -6.22 -4.19 7.57
CA THR A 153 -5.01 -3.74 6.88
C THR A 153 -4.09 -2.97 7.82
N GLU A 154 -4.64 -2.05 8.61
CA GLU A 154 -3.88 -1.31 9.63
C GLU A 154 -3.24 -2.24 10.66
N MET A 155 -3.91 -3.33 11.03
CA MET A 155 -3.33 -4.34 11.93
C MET A 155 -2.09 -5.01 11.35
N GLU A 156 -2.11 -5.38 10.06
CA GLU A 156 -0.94 -5.97 9.39
C GLU A 156 0.18 -4.93 9.17
N LEU A 157 -0.17 -3.69 8.81
CA LEU A 157 0.80 -2.60 8.70
C LEU A 157 1.47 -2.31 10.05
N ALA A 158 0.71 -2.29 11.15
CA ALA A 158 1.26 -2.11 12.48
C ALA A 158 2.16 -3.26 12.93
N LYS A 159 1.93 -4.50 12.46
CA LYS A 159 2.86 -5.61 12.69
C LYS A 159 4.18 -5.38 11.95
N LEU A 160 4.12 -4.91 10.70
CA LEU A 160 5.32 -4.56 9.93
C LEU A 160 6.10 -3.42 10.61
N ASP A 161 5.41 -2.36 11.03
CA ASP A 161 6.04 -1.23 11.72
C ASP A 161 6.75 -1.68 13.00
N ARG A 162 6.11 -2.57 13.78
CA ARG A 162 6.77 -3.18 14.95
C ARG A 162 8.00 -4.00 14.56
N CYS A 163 7.88 -4.87 13.57
CA CYS A 163 8.99 -5.70 13.09
C CYS A 163 10.19 -4.84 12.65
N VAL A 164 9.95 -3.74 11.94
CA VAL A 164 10.98 -2.79 11.52
C VAL A 164 11.56 -2.03 12.73
N ALA A 165 10.76 -1.71 13.73
CA ALA A 165 11.21 -0.98 14.93
C ALA A 165 11.95 -1.86 15.96
N THR A 166 11.68 -3.18 16.00
CA THR A 166 12.22 -4.09 17.02
C THR A 166 13.14 -5.15 16.43
N ASP A 167 12.63 -5.93 15.49
CA ASP A 167 13.28 -7.16 15.03
C ASP A 167 14.43 -6.85 14.08
N VAL A 168 14.27 -5.84 13.22
CA VAL A 168 15.33 -5.37 12.31
C VAL A 168 16.53 -4.80 13.09
N PRO A 169 16.37 -3.90 14.09
CA PRO A 169 17.48 -3.47 14.93
C PRO A 169 18.14 -4.60 15.73
N ALA A 170 17.36 -5.55 16.24
CA ALA A 170 17.88 -6.71 16.95
C ALA A 170 18.74 -7.58 16.02
N PHE A 171 18.26 -7.87 14.81
CA PHE A 171 19.04 -8.59 13.80
C PHE A 171 20.30 -7.81 13.40
N ASN A 172 20.18 -6.48 13.22
CA ASN A 172 21.31 -5.62 12.90
C ASN A 172 22.38 -5.56 14.00
N ALA A 173 22.02 -5.78 15.27
CA ALA A 173 23.00 -5.94 16.34
C ALA A 173 23.83 -7.21 16.16
N LEU A 174 23.16 -8.33 15.85
CA LEU A 174 23.85 -9.59 15.56
C LEU A 174 24.74 -9.48 14.32
N CYS A 175 24.27 -8.79 13.27
CA CYS A 175 25.10 -8.50 12.09
C CYS A 175 26.39 -7.77 12.45
N ARG A 176 26.32 -6.76 13.33
CA ARG A 176 27.51 -6.02 13.77
C ARG A 176 28.47 -6.90 14.57
N ASP A 177 27.94 -7.73 15.47
CA ASP A 177 28.76 -8.66 16.26
C ASP A 177 29.44 -9.71 15.38
N ALA A 178 28.79 -10.10 14.27
CA ALA A 178 29.34 -10.99 13.25
C ALA A 178 30.22 -10.26 12.21
N GLY A 179 30.40 -8.95 12.30
CA GLY A 179 31.22 -8.17 11.38
C GLY A 179 30.63 -7.98 9.97
N VAL A 180 29.31 -8.13 9.80
CA VAL A 180 28.61 -7.95 8.53
C VAL A 180 27.74 -6.69 8.51
N ALA A 181 27.39 -6.23 7.30
CA ALA A 181 26.62 -5.01 7.13
C ALA A 181 25.16 -5.19 7.59
N ALA A 182 24.61 -4.14 8.22
CA ALA A 182 23.21 -4.07 8.63
C ALA A 182 22.27 -4.07 7.42
N ILE A 183 21.07 -4.62 7.61
CA ILE A 183 19.97 -4.49 6.65
C ILE A 183 19.25 -3.15 6.85
N VAL A 184 18.78 -2.58 5.75
CA VAL A 184 18.12 -1.27 5.75
C VAL A 184 16.86 -1.33 4.89
N PRO A 185 15.71 -0.86 5.38
CA PRO A 185 14.49 -0.82 4.59
C PRO A 185 14.63 0.15 3.41
N LYS A 186 14.22 -0.28 2.23
CA LYS A 186 14.03 0.62 1.09
C LYS A 186 13.04 1.74 1.45
N PRO A 187 13.39 3.03 1.19
CA PRO A 187 12.47 4.13 1.45
C PRO A 187 11.23 4.03 0.55
N PRO A 188 10.05 4.46 1.04
CA PRO A 188 8.83 4.47 0.24
C PRO A 188 8.99 5.38 -0.98
N ARG A 189 8.30 5.05 -2.06
CA ARG A 189 8.37 5.81 -3.32
C ARG A 189 7.72 7.17 -3.08
N ARG A 190 8.51 8.25 -3.10
CA ARG A 190 7.94 9.61 -3.08
C ARG A 190 7.24 9.85 -4.41
N VAL A 191 5.91 9.98 -4.38
CA VAL A 191 5.07 10.42 -5.50
C VAL A 191 5.00 11.94 -5.52
#